data_AF-A0A8S3DHF9-F1
#
_entry.id   AF-A0A8S3DHF9-F1
#
_cell.length_a   1.000
_cell.length_b   1.000
_cell.length_c   1.000
_cell.angle_alpha   90.00
_cell.angle_beta   90.00
_cell.angle_gamma   90.00
#
_symmetry.space_group_name_H-M   'P 1'
#
loop_
_entity.id
_entity.type
_entity.pdbx_description
1 polymer ?
#
loop_
_entity_poly.entity_id
_entity_poly.type
_entity_poly.pdbx_seq_one_letter_code
_entity_poly.pdbx_strand_id
1 'polypeptide(L)' 'ISSIVAGDITKHRRIIADILASTWKACVEDDDETGVSFVAEAIIANPPSFGHIHCAQKLQIPLHMVFTMPWSPTVQFPHP' A
#
# COMPACT_ATOMS: atom_id res chain seq x y z
N ILE A 1 3.93 12.31 -24.92
CA ILE A 1 5.32 12.84 -24.86
C ILE A 1 5.40 14.02 -23.89
N SER A 2 4.47 14.99 -23.94
CA SER A 2 4.44 16.16 -23.03
C SER A 2 4.55 15.83 -21.53
N SER A 3 3.76 14.86 -21.03
CA SER A 3 3.79 14.42 -19.62
C SER A 3 5.12 13.76 -19.21
N ILE A 4 5.74 12.99 -20.11
CA ILE A 4 7.05 12.36 -19.86
C ILE A 4 8.14 13.44 -19.75
N VAL A 5 8.13 14.41 -20.67
CA VAL A 5 9.05 15.54 -20.65
C VAL A 5 8.81 16.46 -19.45
N ALA A 6 7.56 16.55 -18.96
CA ALA A 6 7.21 17.26 -17.74
C ALA A 6 7.69 16.57 -16.44
N GLY A 7 8.32 15.38 -16.53
CA GLY A 7 8.94 14.71 -15.40
C GLY A 7 8.00 13.87 -14.53
N ASP A 8 6.79 13.56 -15.02
CA ASP A 8 5.78 12.83 -14.25
C ASP A 8 6.27 11.43 -13.80
N ILE A 9 7.10 10.77 -14.61
CA ILE A 9 7.70 9.47 -14.24
C ILE A 9 8.56 9.60 -12.98
N THR A 10 9.43 10.61 -12.92
CA THR A 10 10.30 10.83 -11.76
C THR A 10 9.48 11.16 -10.52
N LYS A 11 8.43 11.98 -10.69
CA LYS A 11 7.50 12.31 -9.61
C LYS A 11 6.77 11.08 -9.08
N HIS A 12 6.20 10.25 -9.96
CA HIS A 12 5.53 9.01 -9.58
C HIS A 12 6.47 8.03 -8.88
N ARG A 13 7.71 7.88 -9.37
CA ARG A 13 8.70 7.01 -8.70
C ARG A 13 9.01 7.47 -7.28
N ARG A 14 9.13 8.77 -7.05
CA ARG A 14 9.33 9.32 -5.70
C ARG A 14 8.13 9.01 -4.80
N ILE A 15 6.92 9.24 -5.28
CA ILE A 15 5.69 8.92 -4.53
C ILE A 15 5.65 7.43 -4.17
N ILE A 16 5.95 6.54 -5.12
CA ILE A 16 5.98 5.09 -4.85
C ILE A 16 7.07 4.73 -3.83
N ALA A 17 8.24 5.36 -3.90
CA ALA A 17 9.30 5.14 -2.91
C ALA A 17 8.85 5.56 -1.50
N ASP A 18 8.17 6.71 -1.37
CA ASP A 18 7.66 7.20 -0.09
C ASP A 18 6.57 6.26 0.47
N ILE A 19 5.70 5.73 -0.40
CA ILE A 19 4.70 4.72 -0.01
C ILE A 19 5.38 3.44 0.48
N LEU A 20 6.39 2.93 -0.24
CA LEU A 20 7.11 1.72 0.16
C LEU A 20 7.81 1.90 1.51
N ALA A 21 8.46 3.04 1.71
CA ALA A 21 9.15 3.36 2.96
C ALA A 21 8.16 3.43 4.13
N SER A 22 7.08 4.21 3.98
CA SER A 22 6.05 4.34 5.03
C SER A 22 5.33 3.03 5.33
N THR A 23 5.03 2.22 4.30
CA THR A 23 4.38 0.92 4.49
C THR A 23 5.28 -0.05 5.26
N TRP A 24 6.58 -0.07 4.95
CA TRP A 24 7.52 -0.92 5.69
C TRP A 24 7.59 -0.53 7.17
N LYS A 25 7.72 0.77 7.45
CA LYS A 25 7.73 1.29 8.82
C LYS A 25 6.51 0.86 9.62
N ALA A 26 5.32 1.04 9.05
CA ALA A 26 4.07 0.63 9.67
C ALA A 26 3.98 -0.88 9.96
N CYS A 27 4.82 -1.73 9.34
CA CYS A 27 4.83 -3.16 9.60
C CYS A 27 5.82 -3.59 10.70
N VAL A 28 6.82 -2.76 11.05
CA VAL A 28 7.97 -3.22 11.86
C VAL A 28 8.51 -2.21 12.86
N GLU A 29 8.11 -0.94 12.82
CA GLU A 29 8.52 0.05 13.82
C GLU A 29 7.64 -0.08 15.08
N ASP A 30 8.24 0.23 16.23
CA ASP A 30 7.55 0.28 17.52
C ASP A 30 6.40 1.32 17.49
N ASP A 31 5.41 1.15 18.35
CA ASP A 31 4.31 2.11 18.47
C ASP A 31 4.83 3.51 18.89
N ASP A 32 4.51 4.54 18.10
CA ASP A 32 5.01 5.91 18.31
C ASP A 32 4.53 6.53 19.64
N GLU A 33 3.38 6.11 20.18
CA GLU A 33 2.81 6.65 21.42
C GLU A 33 3.26 5.86 22.65
N THR A 34 3.25 4.53 22.56
CA THR A 34 3.52 3.65 23.72
C THR A 34 4.95 3.12 23.76
N GLY A 35 5.70 3.19 22.65
CA GLY A 35 7.04 2.63 22.51
C GLY A 35 7.08 1.11 22.62
N VAL A 36 5.94 0.44 22.40
CA VAL A 36 5.85 -1.03 22.50
C VAL A 36 6.32 -1.62 21.19
N SER A 37 7.18 -2.64 21.27
CA SER A 37 7.67 -3.32 20.08
C SER A 37 6.54 -3.95 19.29
N PHE A 38 6.54 -3.66 17.99
CA PHE A 38 5.52 -4.13 17.07
C PHE A 38 6.15 -4.81 15.86
N VAL A 39 5.54 -5.92 15.45
CA VAL A 39 5.79 -6.54 14.16
C VAL A 39 4.47 -7.10 13.66
N ALA A 40 4.11 -6.77 12.41
CA ALA A 40 2.87 -7.24 11.83
C ALA A 40 2.89 -8.76 11.66
N GLU A 41 1.82 -9.43 12.10
CA GLU A 41 1.59 -10.88 11.89
C GLU A 41 0.60 -11.17 10.75
N ALA A 42 -0.11 -10.14 10.28
CA ALA A 42 -0.97 -10.16 9.10
C ALA A 42 -1.17 -8.73 8.58
N ILE A 43 -1.46 -8.59 7.28
CA ILE A 43 -1.77 -7.30 6.66
C ILE A 43 -3.16 -7.34 6.04
N ILE A 44 -3.97 -6.32 6.32
CA ILE A 44 -5.25 -6.06 5.63
C ILE A 44 -5.09 -4.76 4.87
N ALA A 45 -5.18 -4.81 3.55
CA ALA A 45 -4.89 -3.64 2.71
C ALA A 45 -5.82 -3.55 1.50
N ASN A 46 -5.92 -2.34 0.95
CA ASN A 46 -6.61 -2.13 -0.31
C ASN A 46 -5.62 -2.10 -1.49
N PRO A 47 -6.06 -2.41 -2.73
CA PRO A 47 -5.18 -2.33 -3.89
C PRO A 47 -4.50 -0.96 -4.09
N PRO A 48 -5.20 0.18 -3.89
CA PRO A 48 -4.58 1.51 -3.98
C PRO A 48 -3.48 1.81 -2.94
N SER A 49 -3.36 1.05 -1.86
CA SER A 49 -2.35 1.30 -0.83
C SER A 49 -0.93 1.15 -1.36
N PHE A 50 -0.70 0.29 -2.37
CA PHE A 50 0.64 -0.13 -2.82
C PHE A 50 1.54 -0.64 -1.67
N GLY A 51 2.70 -1.23 -1.98
CA GLY A 51 3.73 -1.64 -1.01
C GLY A 51 3.43 -2.83 -0.08
N HIS A 52 2.19 -3.01 0.35
CA HIS A 52 1.73 -4.07 1.26
C HIS A 52 2.11 -5.48 0.80
N ILE A 53 2.01 -5.78 -0.50
CA ILE A 53 2.41 -7.08 -1.07
C ILE A 53 3.89 -7.38 -0.86
N HIS A 54 4.77 -6.38 -1.00
CA HIS A 54 6.21 -6.54 -0.80
C HIS A 54 6.55 -6.73 0.67
N CYS A 55 5.86 -6.01 1.57
CA CYS A 55 6.05 -6.14 3.01
C CYS A 55 5.57 -7.52 3.51
N ALA A 56 4.37 -7.95 3.10
CA ALA A 56 3.83 -9.27 3.42
C ALA A 56 4.75 -10.39 2.95
N GLN A 57 5.25 -10.29 1.71
CA GLN A 57 6.20 -11.25 1.16
C GLN A 57 7.52 -11.24 1.94
N LYS A 58 8.05 -10.07 2.32
CA LYS A 58 9.31 -9.99 3.07
C LYS A 58 9.19 -10.56 4.49
N LEU A 59 8.06 -10.33 5.15
CA LEU A 59 7.77 -10.79 6.51
C LEU A 59 7.23 -12.22 6.56
N GLN A 60 6.84 -12.80 5.42
CA GLN A 60 6.23 -14.13 5.32
C GLN A 60 4.92 -14.25 6.11
N ILE A 61 4.08 -13.20 6.04
CA ILE A 61 2.80 -13.11 6.75
C ILE A 61 1.61 -13.07 5.78
N PRO A 62 0.39 -13.44 6.21
CA PRO A 62 -0.81 -13.36 5.39
C PRO A 62 -1.13 -11.92 4.96
N LEU A 63 -1.54 -11.76 3.71
CA LEU A 63 -2.10 -10.53 3.15
C LEU A 63 -3.55 -10.76 2.73
N HIS A 64 -4.46 -10.01 3.32
CA HIS A 64 -5.87 -9.98 2.94
C HIS A 64 -6.19 -8.68 2.17
N MET A 65 -6.53 -8.83 0.89
CA MET A 65 -6.88 -7.72 0.02
C MET A 65 -8.37 -7.38 0.15
N VAL A 66 -8.67 -6.17 0.60
CA VAL A 66 -10.04 -5.68 0.81
C VAL A 66 -10.22 -4.35 0.11
N PHE A 67 -11.33 -4.17 -0.58
CA PHE A 67 -11.73 -2.85 -1.07
C PHE A 67 -13.22 -2.64 -0.85
N THR A 68 -13.57 -1.45 -0.35
CA THR A 68 -14.97 -1.09 -0.07
C THR A 68 -15.77 -0.84 -1.34
N MET A 69 -15.08 -0.55 -2.46
CA MET A 69 -15.71 -0.51 -3.78
C MET A 69 -15.44 -1.82 -4.53
N PRO A 70 -16.41 -2.33 -5.31
CA PRO A 70 -16.17 -3.51 -6.12
C PRO A 70 -15.31 -3.12 -7.34
N TRP A 71 -14.18 -3.81 -7.54
CA TRP A 71 -13.35 -3.70 -8.76
C TRP A 71 -13.95 -4.42 -9.98
N SER A 72 -15.14 -5.00 -9.82
CA SER A 72 -15.92 -5.61 -10.89
C SER A 72 -17.33 -5.03 -10.87
N PRO A 73 -17.98 -4.86 -12.04
CA PRO A 73 -19.34 -4.33 -12.09
C PRO A 73 -20.26 -5.17 -11.20
N THR A 74 -21.04 -4.51 -10.36
CA THR A 74 -22.11 -5.17 -9.59
C THR A 74 -23.44 -4.60 -10.03
N VAL A 75 -24.53 -5.32 -9.78
CA VAL A 75 -25.88 -4.81 -10.06
C VAL A 75 -26.16 -3.51 -9.30
N GLN A 76 -25.54 -3.33 -8.13
CA GLN A 76 -25.74 -2.17 -7.26
C GLN A 76 -24.83 -0.98 -7.61
N PHE A 77 -23.70 -1.22 -8.27
CA PHE A 77 -22.72 -0.19 -8.63
C PHE A 77 -22.19 -0.40 -10.06
N PRO A 78 -22.62 0.42 -11.04
CA PRO A 78 -21.98 0.46 -12.35
C PRO A 78 -20.54 1.00 -12.25
N HIS A 79 -19.70 0.66 -13.23
CA HIS A 79 -18.28 1.02 -13.27
C HIS A 79 -18.06 2.54 -13.11
N PRO A 80 -16.97 2.99 -12.43
CA PRO A 80 -16.54 4.39 -12.46
C PRO A 80 -16.22 4.90 -13.86
#